data_AF-A0A7C1Y3X4-F1
#
_entry.id   AF-A0A7C1Y3X4-F1
#
_cell.length_a   1.000
_cell.length_b   1.000
_cell.length_c   1.000
_cell.angle_alpha   90.00
_cell.angle_beta   90.00
_cell.angle_gamma   90.00
#
_symmetry.space_group_name_H-M   'P 1'
#
loop_
_entity.id
_entity.type
_entity.pdbx_description
1 polymer ?
#
loop_
_entity_poly.entity_id
_entity_poly.type
_entity_poly.pdbx_seq_one_letter_code
_entity_poly.pdbx_strand_id
1 'polypeptide(L)'
;MSHIRIERGDVSIELRKTPLGWILPGTPDLPADRLQVGALLGLLSERPRRSYPAGELDLAQAGLRPPLARIGFDGLTLTIGGTAPLEGLRYLQMDDRVYLIEDRYGPLVQGNRLQFVSRRLLPQGAKITALRLPGLGIAPSGTGGWQTEPARALSGEEAEALIEAWQTASALWVKVVDPLPETGPKVEVELENAEPLRFLLAGRDGEKALIRPELGLEYHLEPRQLEALLGNASKKD
;
A
#
# COMPACT_ATOMS: atom_id res chain seq x y z
N MET A 1 13.84 14.54 -1.86
CA MET A 1 12.59 13.84 -2.15
C MET A 1 11.81 13.60 -0.88
N SER A 2 10.94 14.54 -0.55
CA SER A 2 10.02 14.50 0.59
C SER A 2 8.55 14.56 0.18
N HIS A 3 8.25 14.98 -1.06
CA HIS A 3 6.89 15.12 -1.58
C HIS A 3 6.80 14.69 -3.04
N ILE A 4 5.74 13.93 -3.36
CA ILE A 4 5.37 13.58 -4.73
C ILE A 4 3.91 13.98 -4.94
N ARG A 5 3.62 14.69 -6.03
CA ARG A 5 2.26 15.04 -6.43
C ARG A 5 1.98 14.53 -7.83
N ILE A 6 0.85 13.86 -8.04
CA ILE A 6 0.40 13.39 -9.35
C ILE A 6 -0.88 14.14 -9.70
N GLU A 7 -0.88 14.86 -10.82
CA GLU A 7 -2.01 15.68 -11.30
C GLU A 7 -2.50 15.16 -12.65
N ARG A 8 -3.82 14.94 -12.77
CA ARG A 8 -4.47 14.40 -13.97
C ARG A 8 -5.88 14.97 -14.10
N GLY A 9 -6.07 15.90 -15.04
CA GLY A 9 -7.32 16.68 -15.06
C GLY A 9 -7.55 17.30 -13.68
N ASP A 10 -8.72 17.02 -13.09
CA ASP A 10 -9.11 17.53 -11.76
C ASP A 10 -8.67 16.63 -10.60
N VAL A 11 -8.00 15.51 -10.87
CA VAL A 11 -7.53 14.58 -9.84
C VAL A 11 -6.10 14.94 -9.43
N SER A 12 -5.90 15.17 -8.13
CA SER A 12 -4.59 15.32 -7.51
C SER A 12 -4.38 14.25 -6.44
N ILE A 13 -3.25 13.55 -6.51
CA ILE A 13 -2.80 12.59 -5.50
C ILE A 13 -1.50 13.09 -4.91
N GLU A 14 -1.45 13.20 -3.58
CA GLU A 14 -0.26 13.63 -2.85
C GLU A 14 0.32 12.48 -2.02
N LEU A 15 1.65 12.42 -2.00
CA LEU A 15 2.44 11.50 -1.20
C LEU A 15 3.47 12.31 -0.44
N ARG A 16 3.53 12.12 0.88
CA ARG A 16 4.47 12.82 1.76
C ARG A 16 5.34 11.84 2.51
N LYS A 17 6.64 12.10 2.56
CA LYS A 17 7.59 11.31 3.34
C LYS A 17 7.59 11.77 4.80
N THR A 18 7.50 10.82 5.72
CA THR A 18 7.60 11.00 7.17
C THR A 18 8.74 10.12 7.72
N PRO A 19 9.13 10.27 9.00
CA PRO A 19 10.08 9.34 9.63
C PRO A 19 9.63 7.87 9.59
N LEU A 20 8.31 7.61 9.58
CA LEU A 20 7.73 6.27 9.55
C LEU A 20 7.52 5.71 8.14
N GLY A 21 7.79 6.52 7.11
CA GLY A 21 7.60 6.14 5.71
C GLY A 21 6.74 7.13 4.93
N TRP A 22 6.36 6.72 3.71
CA TRP A 22 5.48 7.53 2.87
C TRP A 22 4.03 7.37 3.29
N ILE A 23 3.28 8.46 3.21
CA ILE A 23 1.85 8.51 3.48
C ILE A 23 1.11 9.23 2.35
N LEU A 24 -0.19 8.98 2.24
CA LEU A 24 -1.14 9.82 1.54
C LEU A 24 -1.82 10.72 2.58
N PRO A 25 -1.64 12.05 2.52
CA PRO A 25 -2.31 12.96 3.42
C PRO A 25 -3.84 12.79 3.38
N GLY A 26 -4.51 12.98 4.51
CA GLY A 26 -5.95 12.89 4.63
C GLY A 26 -6.46 13.02 6.07
N THR A 27 -7.70 12.58 6.31
CA THR A 27 -8.25 12.47 7.66
C THR A 27 -8.91 11.09 7.77
N PRO A 28 -8.16 10.06 8.21
CA PRO A 28 -6.74 10.07 8.64
C PRO A 28 -5.74 10.07 7.48
N ASP A 29 -4.45 10.29 7.80
CA ASP A 29 -3.34 10.00 6.88
C ASP A 29 -3.27 8.48 6.64
N LEU A 30 -3.11 8.06 5.38
CA LEU A 30 -3.01 6.64 5.03
C LEU A 30 -1.55 6.26 4.74
N PRO A 31 -1.06 5.10 5.20
CA PRO A 31 0.27 4.61 4.83
C PRO A 31 0.33 4.34 3.32
N ALA A 32 1.42 4.75 2.66
CA ALA A 32 1.60 4.53 1.23
C ALA A 32 2.31 3.19 0.94
N ASP A 33 1.95 2.54 -0.17
CA ASP A 33 2.60 1.34 -0.69
C ASP A 33 4.00 1.69 -1.20
N ARG A 34 5.02 1.15 -0.53
CA ARG A 34 6.43 1.43 -0.82
C ARG A 34 6.85 0.99 -2.22
N LEU A 35 6.24 -0.06 -2.79
CA LEU A 35 6.56 -0.51 -4.14
C LEU A 35 6.02 0.49 -5.17
N GLN A 36 4.81 0.99 -4.96
CA GLN A 36 4.19 2.00 -5.83
C GLN A 36 4.96 3.33 -5.77
N VAL A 37 5.30 3.79 -4.55
CA VAL A 37 6.13 4.99 -4.37
C VAL A 37 7.54 4.79 -4.96
N GLY A 38 8.14 3.61 -4.76
CA GLY A 38 9.43 3.26 -5.34
C GLY A 38 9.40 3.27 -6.87
N ALA A 39 8.32 2.78 -7.47
CA ALA A 39 8.12 2.84 -8.92
C ALA A 39 8.03 4.28 -9.43
N LEU A 40 7.36 5.19 -8.72
CA LEU A 40 7.32 6.62 -9.06
C LEU A 40 8.72 7.24 -9.01
N LEU A 41 9.46 6.98 -7.93
CA LEU A 41 10.84 7.45 -7.78
C LEU A 41 11.76 6.87 -8.86
N GLY A 42 11.47 5.67 -9.36
CA GLY A 42 12.16 5.04 -10.47
C GLY A 42 12.13 5.85 -11.77
N LEU A 43 11.09 6.66 -12.01
CA LEU A 43 11.04 7.54 -13.19
C LEU A 43 12.23 8.51 -13.22
N LEU A 44 12.71 8.98 -12.06
CA LEU A 44 13.84 9.91 -11.97
C LEU A 44 15.17 9.30 -12.42
N SER A 45 15.24 7.97 -12.47
CA SER A 45 16.43 7.21 -12.88
C SER A 45 16.23 6.50 -14.22
N GLU A 46 15.13 6.80 -14.92
CA GLU A 46 14.84 6.18 -16.21
C GLU A 46 15.86 6.62 -17.26
N ARG A 47 16.40 5.65 -18.02
CA ARG A 47 17.32 5.97 -19.11
C ARG A 47 16.51 6.23 -20.37
N PRO A 48 16.51 7.47 -20.90
CA PRO A 48 15.79 7.76 -22.13
C PRO A 48 16.43 7.00 -23.30
N ARG A 49 15.58 6.46 -24.16
CA ARG A 49 16.01 5.85 -25.43
C ARG A 49 16.39 6.91 -26.45
N ARG A 50 15.64 8.02 -26.44
CA ARG A 50 15.84 9.19 -27.30
C ARG A 50 15.43 10.44 -26.55
N SER A 51 15.89 11.59 -27.03
CA SER A 51 15.40 12.89 -26.56
C SER A 51 15.42 13.90 -27.70
N TYR A 52 14.51 14.86 -27.63
CA TYR A 52 14.35 15.95 -28.59
C TYR A 52 14.13 17.26 -27.82
N PRO A 53 14.59 18.41 -28.35
CA PRO A 53 14.11 19.71 -27.89
C PRO A 53 12.59 19.77 -28.02
N ALA A 54 11.89 20.29 -27.00
CA ALA A 54 10.44 20.36 -26.99
C ALA A 54 9.87 21.23 -28.14
N GLY A 55 10.63 22.23 -28.60
CA GLY A 55 10.27 23.08 -29.74
C GLY A 55 10.31 22.38 -31.10
N GLU A 56 10.96 21.22 -31.20
CA GLU A 56 11.05 20.43 -32.43
C GLU A 56 9.96 19.35 -32.54
N LEU A 57 9.12 19.21 -31.52
CA LEU A 57 8.03 18.24 -31.45
C LEU A 57 6.67 18.92 -31.46
N ASP A 58 5.70 18.30 -32.15
CA ASP A 58 4.30 18.63 -31.92
C ASP A 58 3.85 18.02 -30.58
N LEU A 59 3.90 18.85 -29.53
CA LEU A 59 3.52 18.44 -28.18
C LEU A 59 2.04 18.02 -28.06
N ALA A 60 1.16 18.47 -28.96
CA ALA A 60 -0.23 18.03 -28.96
C ALA A 60 -0.32 16.59 -29.49
N GLN A 61 0.37 16.28 -30.60
CA GLN A 61 0.46 14.92 -31.13
C GLN A 61 1.17 13.95 -30.17
N ALA A 62 2.18 14.43 -29.44
CA ALA A 62 2.85 13.65 -28.41
C ALA A 62 1.97 13.41 -27.15
N GLY A 63 0.78 14.01 -27.08
CA GLY A 63 -0.09 13.94 -25.91
C GLY A 63 0.48 14.63 -24.68
N LEU A 64 1.37 15.61 -24.86
CA LEU A 64 1.93 16.47 -23.80
C LEU A 64 1.09 17.75 -23.62
N ARG A 65 0.16 18.02 -24.55
CA ARG A 65 -0.82 19.12 -24.49
C ARG A 65 -2.20 18.67 -25.03
N PRO A 66 -3.21 18.43 -24.16
CA PRO A 66 -3.07 18.28 -22.70
C PRO A 66 -2.24 17.03 -22.36
N PRO A 67 -1.53 17.01 -21.22
CA PRO A 67 -0.77 15.85 -20.80
C PRO A 67 -1.66 14.75 -20.23
N LEU A 68 -1.19 13.50 -20.27
CA LEU A 68 -1.79 12.39 -19.53
C LEU A 68 -1.73 12.64 -18.02
N ALA A 69 -0.59 13.14 -17.54
CA ALA A 69 -0.39 13.53 -16.15
C ALA A 69 0.78 14.49 -15.99
N ARG A 70 0.83 15.18 -14.86
CA ARG A 70 2.04 15.81 -14.33
C ARG A 70 2.44 15.14 -13.03
N ILE A 71 3.73 14.89 -12.85
CA ILE A 71 4.27 14.33 -11.62
C ILE A 71 5.31 15.30 -11.07
N GLY A 72 4.97 15.93 -9.94
CA GLY A 72 5.87 16.76 -9.17
C GLY A 72 6.70 15.92 -8.20
N PHE A 73 8.00 16.19 -8.14
CA PHE A 73 9.00 15.59 -7.26
C PHE A 73 9.74 16.74 -6.56
N ASP A 74 9.24 17.15 -5.40
CA ASP A 74 9.62 18.40 -4.73
C ASP A 74 9.55 19.60 -5.70
N GLY A 75 10.68 20.02 -6.29
CA GLY A 75 10.76 21.14 -7.24
C GLY A 75 10.85 20.74 -8.72
N LEU A 76 10.92 19.44 -9.04
CA LEU A 76 10.98 18.93 -10.40
C LEU A 76 9.58 18.54 -10.88
N THR A 77 9.20 18.92 -12.10
CA THR A 77 7.94 18.48 -12.71
C THR A 77 8.20 17.68 -13.97
N LEU A 78 7.69 16.45 -13.99
CA LEU A 78 7.66 15.61 -15.19
C LEU A 78 6.27 15.67 -15.81
N THR A 79 6.19 16.01 -17.08
CA THR A 79 4.93 15.99 -17.85
C THR A 79 4.88 14.70 -18.67
N ILE A 80 3.88 13.87 -18.41
CA ILE A 80 3.74 12.55 -19.03
C ILE A 80 2.76 12.64 -20.18
N GLY A 81 3.17 12.17 -21.36
CA GLY A 81 2.39 12.19 -22.58
C GLY A 81 1.88 10.83 -23.03
N GLY A 82 1.52 10.75 -24.30
CA GLY A 82 1.12 9.52 -24.98
C GLY A 82 2.30 8.59 -25.27
N THR A 83 2.05 7.57 -26.08
CA THR A 83 3.07 6.65 -26.57
C THR A 83 3.34 6.89 -28.06
N ALA A 84 4.61 6.82 -28.45
CA ALA A 84 5.05 6.88 -29.84
C ALA A 84 4.46 5.66 -30.60
N PRO A 85 3.71 5.86 -31.70
CA PRO A 85 2.92 4.79 -32.31
C PRO A 85 3.71 3.59 -32.83
N LEU A 86 4.96 3.78 -33.24
CA LEU A 86 5.78 2.72 -33.85
C LEU A 86 6.58 1.94 -32.81
N GLU A 87 7.15 2.62 -31.83
CA GLU A 87 8.05 2.01 -30.85
C GLU A 87 7.38 1.68 -29.51
N GLY A 88 6.19 2.22 -29.24
CA GLY A 88 5.51 2.06 -27.95
C GLY A 88 6.18 2.82 -26.80
N LEU A 89 7.13 3.73 -27.09
CA LEU A 89 7.83 4.51 -26.08
C LEU A 89 6.97 5.66 -25.57
N ARG A 90 6.97 5.92 -24.27
CA ARG A 90 6.21 7.00 -23.65
C ARG A 90 6.97 8.33 -23.74
N TYR A 91 6.27 9.38 -24.16
CA TYR A 91 6.77 10.74 -24.09
C TYR A 91 6.78 11.24 -22.64
N LEU A 92 7.90 11.79 -22.22
CA LEU A 92 8.11 12.42 -20.92
C LEU A 92 8.82 13.74 -21.15
N GLN A 93 8.17 14.85 -20.82
CA GLN A 93 8.78 16.17 -20.89
C GLN A 93 9.31 16.58 -19.52
N MET A 94 10.53 17.11 -19.52
CA MET A 94 11.17 17.74 -18.37
C MET A 94 11.84 19.02 -18.90
N ASP A 95 11.43 20.16 -18.36
CA ASP A 95 11.83 21.48 -18.84
C ASP A 95 11.58 21.65 -20.36
N ASP A 96 12.61 22.02 -21.12
CA ASP A 96 12.58 22.27 -22.57
C ASP A 96 12.89 21.03 -23.41
N ARG A 97 12.93 19.83 -22.80
CA ARG A 97 13.25 18.58 -23.50
C ARG A 97 12.14 17.55 -23.34
N VAL A 98 11.93 16.79 -24.40
CA VAL A 98 11.08 15.61 -24.43
C VAL A 98 11.94 14.37 -24.57
N TYR A 99 11.73 13.41 -23.67
CA TYR A 99 12.39 12.13 -23.59
C TYR A 99 11.41 11.03 -24.00
N LEU A 100 11.92 9.99 -24.67
CA LEU A 100 11.17 8.77 -24.96
C LEU A 100 11.70 7.66 -24.07
N ILE A 101 10.84 7.12 -23.22
CA ILE A 101 11.16 6.08 -22.25
C ILE A 101 10.30 4.83 -22.47
N GLU A 102 10.69 3.70 -21.89
CA GLU A 102 9.87 2.48 -21.92
C GLU A 102 8.52 2.72 -21.21
N ASP A 103 7.41 2.25 -21.79
CA ASP A 103 6.07 2.43 -21.22
C ASP A 103 5.75 1.42 -20.11
N ARG A 104 6.45 1.52 -18.98
CA ARG A 104 6.17 0.72 -17.77
C ARG A 104 5.42 1.48 -16.67
N TYR A 105 5.29 2.79 -16.81
CA TYR A 105 4.71 3.66 -15.78
C TYR A 105 3.27 4.09 -16.09
N GLY A 106 2.76 3.84 -17.30
CA GLY A 106 1.39 4.20 -17.70
C GLY A 106 0.31 3.80 -16.67
N PRO A 107 0.29 2.54 -16.18
CA PRO A 107 -0.67 2.11 -15.16
C PRO A 107 -0.50 2.82 -13.81
N LEU A 108 0.75 3.04 -13.38
CA LEU A 108 1.07 3.76 -12.14
C LEU A 108 0.56 5.20 -12.18
N VAL A 109 0.81 5.86 -13.32
CA VAL A 109 0.41 7.25 -13.52
C VAL A 109 -1.09 7.37 -13.61
N GLN A 110 -1.84 6.40 -14.15
CA GLN A 110 -3.30 6.48 -14.26
C GLN A 110 -4.04 5.92 -13.04
N GLY A 111 -3.32 5.30 -12.11
CA GLY A 111 -3.84 4.70 -10.89
C GLY A 111 -4.68 5.63 -10.02
N ASN A 112 -5.76 5.11 -9.43
CA ASN A 112 -6.52 5.87 -8.45
C ASN A 112 -5.73 6.06 -7.15
N ARG A 113 -6.25 6.88 -6.23
CA ARG A 113 -5.62 7.13 -4.93
C ARG A 113 -5.34 5.84 -4.13
N LEU A 114 -6.26 4.87 -4.16
CA LEU A 114 -6.15 3.62 -3.41
C LEU A 114 -5.03 2.71 -3.92
N GLN A 115 -4.62 2.84 -5.19
CA GLN A 115 -3.44 2.12 -5.70
C GLN A 115 -2.18 2.42 -4.88
N PHE A 116 -2.07 3.64 -4.37
CA PHE A 116 -0.90 4.04 -3.59
C PHE A 116 -1.03 3.74 -2.10
N VAL A 117 -2.15 3.22 -1.62
CA VAL A 117 -2.33 2.86 -0.20
C VAL A 117 -1.64 1.53 0.10
N SER A 118 -0.94 1.46 1.22
CA SER A 118 -0.27 0.25 1.68
C SER A 118 -1.27 -0.88 1.90
N ARG A 119 -0.97 -2.03 1.30
CA ARG A 119 -1.72 -3.27 1.50
C ARG A 119 -1.24 -4.11 2.67
N ARG A 120 -0.13 -3.72 3.33
CA ARG A 120 0.35 -4.39 4.54
C ARG A 120 -0.59 -4.11 5.70
N LEU A 121 -0.86 -5.14 6.51
CA LEU A 121 -1.65 -4.98 7.73
C LEU A 121 -0.87 -4.22 8.81
N LEU A 122 0.43 -4.48 8.93
CA LEU A 122 1.29 -3.86 9.94
C LEU A 122 2.31 -2.91 9.30
N PRO A 123 2.76 -1.87 10.03
CA PRO A 123 3.87 -1.02 9.60
C PRO A 123 5.12 -1.84 9.26
N GLN A 124 5.96 -1.29 8.38
CA GLN A 124 7.17 -1.99 7.99
C GLN A 124 8.11 -2.18 9.19
N GLY A 125 8.57 -3.42 9.39
CA GLY A 125 9.48 -3.75 10.49
C GLY A 125 8.82 -3.73 11.87
N ALA A 126 7.49 -3.62 11.93
CA ALA A 126 6.75 -3.73 13.18
C ALA A 126 7.02 -5.10 13.82
N LYS A 127 7.38 -5.09 15.10
CA LYS A 127 7.51 -6.29 15.91
C LYS A 127 6.31 -6.44 16.81
N ILE A 128 5.65 -7.59 16.74
CA ILE A 128 4.51 -7.88 17.60
C ILE A 128 5.02 -8.23 19.00
N THR A 129 4.39 -7.67 20.03
CA THR A 129 4.65 -7.99 21.44
C THR A 129 3.48 -8.70 22.10
N ALA A 130 2.28 -8.63 21.52
CA ALA A 130 1.16 -9.52 21.83
C ALA A 130 0.15 -9.51 20.69
N LEU A 131 -0.59 -10.61 20.52
CA LEU A 131 -1.65 -10.75 19.54
C LEU A 131 -2.89 -11.31 20.23
N ARG A 132 -4.03 -10.64 20.10
CA ARG A 132 -5.32 -11.13 20.59
C ARG A 132 -6.25 -11.34 19.40
N LEU A 133 -6.57 -12.59 19.14
CA LEU A 133 -7.60 -13.03 18.21
C LEU A 133 -8.86 -13.44 18.98
N PRO A 134 -10.02 -13.60 18.31
CA PRO A 134 -11.21 -14.18 18.94
C PRO A 134 -10.90 -15.55 19.54
N GLY A 135 -10.96 -15.66 20.88
CA GLY A 135 -10.72 -16.90 21.61
C GLY A 135 -9.25 -17.33 21.75
N LEU A 136 -8.29 -16.52 21.31
CA LEU A 136 -6.86 -16.84 21.41
C LEU A 136 -6.01 -15.59 21.69
N GLY A 137 -5.35 -15.57 22.84
CA GLY A 137 -4.28 -14.62 23.16
C GLY A 137 -2.90 -15.25 22.93
N ILE A 138 -1.95 -14.46 22.44
CA ILE A 138 -0.54 -14.84 22.27
C ILE A 138 0.32 -13.73 22.87
N ALA A 139 1.22 -14.11 23.78
CA ALA A 139 2.13 -13.18 24.44
C ALA A 139 3.50 -13.85 24.68
N PRO A 140 4.58 -13.09 24.91
CA PRO A 140 5.88 -13.63 25.23
C PRO A 140 5.81 -14.50 26.48
N SER A 141 6.49 -15.63 26.43
CA SER A 141 6.75 -16.42 27.62
C SER A 141 7.90 -15.77 28.38
N GLY A 142 7.81 -15.67 29.72
CA GLY A 142 8.90 -15.12 30.55
C GLY A 142 10.21 -15.90 30.46
N THR A 143 10.22 -17.07 29.80
CA THR A 143 11.38 -17.95 29.58
C THR A 143 11.87 -17.95 28.12
N GLY A 144 11.33 -17.07 27.27
CA GLY A 144 11.60 -17.03 25.83
C GLY A 144 10.55 -17.80 25.00
N GLY A 145 10.30 -17.35 23.78
CA GLY A 145 9.23 -17.88 22.91
C GLY A 145 7.84 -17.32 23.26
N TRP A 146 6.80 -17.98 22.76
CA TRP A 146 5.40 -17.55 22.87
C TRP A 146 4.58 -18.49 23.76
N GLN A 147 3.68 -17.90 24.55
CA GLN A 147 2.64 -18.61 25.29
C GLN A 147 1.26 -18.19 24.79
N THR A 148 0.28 -19.07 24.99
CA THR A 148 -1.09 -18.87 24.52
C THR A 148 -2.09 -18.84 25.67
N GLU A 149 -3.18 -18.11 25.46
CA GLU A 149 -4.37 -18.15 26.31
C GLU A 149 -5.58 -18.52 25.44
N PRO A 150 -6.30 -19.62 25.71
CA PRO A 150 -6.07 -20.57 26.80
C PRO A 150 -4.73 -21.31 26.66
N ALA A 151 -4.17 -21.73 27.80
CA ALA A 151 -2.85 -22.37 27.84
C ALA A 151 -2.79 -23.60 26.92
N ARG A 152 -1.72 -23.71 26.13
CA ARG A 152 -1.47 -24.78 25.16
C ARG A 152 -2.52 -24.86 24.04
N ALA A 153 -3.23 -23.76 23.73
CA ALA A 153 -4.09 -23.69 22.56
C ALA A 153 -3.31 -23.87 21.25
N LEU A 154 -2.07 -23.38 21.22
CA LEU A 154 -1.07 -23.64 20.17
C LEU A 154 0.24 -24.08 20.82
N SER A 155 1.03 -24.85 20.09
CA SER A 155 2.45 -25.06 20.38
C SER A 155 3.27 -23.77 20.20
N GLY A 156 4.49 -23.74 20.73
CA GLY A 156 5.38 -22.57 20.58
C GLY A 156 5.71 -22.27 19.11
N GLU A 157 5.91 -23.31 18.29
CA GLU A 157 6.18 -23.19 16.85
C GLU A 157 4.95 -22.65 16.09
N GLU A 158 3.76 -23.16 16.37
CA GLU A 158 2.52 -22.66 15.76
C GLU A 158 2.22 -21.21 16.15
N ALA A 159 2.47 -20.84 17.40
CA ALA A 159 2.33 -19.46 17.86
C ALA A 159 3.34 -18.53 17.16
N GLU A 160 4.60 -18.97 17.01
CA GLU A 160 5.63 -18.21 16.28
C GLU A 160 5.27 -18.03 14.80
N ALA A 161 4.82 -19.10 14.13
CA ALA A 161 4.38 -19.04 12.74
C ALA A 161 3.19 -18.10 12.54
N LEU A 162 2.25 -18.06 13.48
CA LEU A 162 1.11 -17.14 13.45
C LEU A 162 1.56 -15.68 13.62
N ILE A 163 2.51 -15.40 14.52
CA ILE A 163 3.11 -14.07 14.67
C ILE A 163 3.83 -13.64 13.38
N GLU A 164 4.60 -14.54 12.77
CA GLU A 164 5.28 -14.29 11.49
C GLU A 164 4.28 -14.00 10.37
N ALA A 165 3.19 -14.77 10.28
CA ALA A 165 2.12 -14.55 9.31
C ALA A 165 1.55 -13.14 9.43
N TRP A 166 1.26 -12.66 10.65
CA TRP A 166 0.79 -11.29 10.87
C TRP A 166 1.82 -10.22 10.49
N GLN A 167 3.10 -10.41 10.82
CA GLN A 167 4.17 -9.48 10.49
C GLN A 167 4.41 -9.35 8.98
N THR A 168 4.14 -10.40 8.21
CA THR A 168 4.38 -10.46 6.76
C THR A 168 3.13 -10.27 5.91
N ALA A 169 1.94 -10.25 6.52
CA ALA A 169 0.66 -10.15 5.85
C ALA A 169 0.53 -8.93 4.92
N SER A 170 -0.04 -9.18 3.74
CA SER A 170 -0.37 -8.16 2.76
C SER A 170 -1.62 -8.55 1.99
N ALA A 171 -2.60 -7.65 1.98
CA ALA A 171 -3.81 -7.78 1.19
C ALA A 171 -3.54 -7.75 -0.32
N LEU A 172 -4.47 -8.30 -1.09
CA LEU A 172 -4.50 -8.18 -2.54
C LEU A 172 -4.84 -6.74 -2.94
N TRP A 173 -5.87 -6.20 -2.29
CA TRP A 173 -6.40 -4.87 -2.52
C TRP A 173 -7.06 -4.33 -1.24
N VAL A 174 -7.30 -3.02 -1.22
CA VAL A 174 -7.99 -2.32 -0.15
C VAL A 174 -9.14 -1.51 -0.72
N LYS A 175 -10.19 -1.32 0.08
CA LYS A 175 -11.26 -0.36 -0.22
C LYS A 175 -11.55 0.52 1.00
N VAL A 176 -12.12 1.68 0.76
CA VAL A 176 -12.68 2.52 1.82
C VAL A 176 -13.98 1.89 2.32
N VAL A 177 -14.20 1.92 3.63
CA VAL A 177 -15.46 1.49 4.26
C VAL A 177 -16.10 2.65 4.99
N ASP A 178 -17.33 2.96 4.58
CA ASP A 178 -18.20 3.95 5.20
C ASP A 178 -19.67 3.53 4.96
N PRO A 179 -20.50 3.33 6.01
CA PRO A 179 -20.15 3.42 7.43
C PRO A 179 -19.27 2.25 7.88
N LEU A 180 -18.40 2.52 8.86
CA LEU A 180 -17.68 1.47 9.58
C LEU A 180 -18.65 0.58 10.36
N PRO A 181 -18.44 -0.74 10.41
CA PRO A 181 -19.25 -1.62 11.24
C PRO A 181 -19.01 -1.31 12.72
N GLU A 182 -20.10 -1.22 13.48
CA GLU A 182 -20.06 -0.93 14.92
C GLU A 182 -19.61 -2.13 15.76
N THR A 183 -19.88 -3.35 15.28
CA THR A 183 -19.63 -4.60 15.99
C THR A 183 -19.00 -5.64 15.09
N GLY A 184 -18.18 -6.50 15.68
CA GLY A 184 -17.60 -7.67 15.01
C GLY A 184 -16.53 -8.34 15.87
N PRO A 185 -16.07 -9.55 15.52
CA PRO A 185 -14.94 -10.17 16.18
C PRO A 185 -13.70 -9.30 16.04
N LYS A 186 -13.05 -9.00 17.16
CA LYS A 186 -11.92 -8.06 17.23
C LYS A 186 -10.60 -8.80 17.18
N VAL A 187 -9.64 -8.20 16.51
CA VAL A 187 -8.23 -8.55 16.61
C VAL A 187 -7.46 -7.35 17.13
N GLU A 188 -6.62 -7.55 18.14
CA GLU A 188 -5.70 -6.53 18.64
C GLU A 188 -4.26 -7.00 18.49
N VAL A 189 -3.41 -6.13 17.93
CA VAL A 189 -1.99 -6.37 17.73
C VAL A 189 -1.20 -5.34 18.52
N GLU A 190 -0.57 -5.77 19.60
CA GLU A 190 0.33 -4.94 20.38
C GLU A 190 1.72 -4.96 19.73
N LEU A 191 2.34 -3.78 19.59
CA LEU A 191 3.60 -3.61 18.88
C LEU A 191 4.69 -3.05 19.80
N GLU A 192 5.94 -3.42 19.53
CA GLU A 192 7.11 -2.81 20.16
C GLU A 192 7.18 -1.31 19.79
N ASN A 193 7.15 -0.43 20.81
CA ASN A 193 7.27 1.02 20.67
C ASN A 193 6.20 1.71 19.78
N ALA A 194 5.00 1.15 19.69
CA ALA A 194 3.90 1.77 18.94
C ALA A 194 2.53 1.52 19.60
N GLU A 195 1.56 2.35 19.25
CA GLU A 195 0.16 2.16 19.64
C GLU A 195 -0.38 0.81 19.14
N PRO A 196 -1.19 0.09 19.95
CA PRO A 196 -1.84 -1.14 19.51
C PRO A 196 -2.73 -0.90 18.29
N LEU A 197 -2.67 -1.83 17.34
CA LEU A 197 -3.49 -1.81 16.13
C LEU A 197 -4.73 -2.67 16.34
N ARG A 198 -5.90 -2.16 15.94
CA ARG A 198 -7.16 -2.91 16.05
C ARG A 198 -7.71 -3.24 14.68
N PHE A 199 -8.26 -4.43 14.57
CA PHE A 199 -8.97 -4.86 13.38
C PHE A 199 -10.32 -5.45 13.75
N LEU A 200 -11.28 -5.32 12.84
CA LEU A 200 -12.54 -6.06 12.87
C LEU A 200 -12.50 -7.11 11.77
N LEU A 201 -12.87 -8.34 12.12
CA LEU A 201 -13.11 -9.38 11.13
C LEU A 201 -14.47 -9.14 10.48
N ALA A 202 -14.46 -8.92 9.17
CA ALA A 202 -15.66 -8.83 8.37
C ALA A 202 -15.83 -10.12 7.56
N GLY A 203 -17.07 -10.60 7.47
CA GLY A 203 -17.46 -11.66 6.55
C GLY A 203 -18.73 -11.24 5.83
N ARG A 204 -18.70 -11.12 4.51
CA ARG A 204 -19.90 -10.99 3.67
C ARG A 204 -19.77 -11.97 2.51
N ASP A 205 -20.84 -12.71 2.22
CA ASP A 205 -20.97 -13.57 1.03
C ASP A 205 -19.78 -14.52 0.77
N GLY A 206 -19.18 -15.06 1.83
CA GLY A 206 -18.06 -16.01 1.75
C GLY A 206 -16.67 -15.37 1.62
N GLU A 207 -16.58 -14.06 1.39
CA GLU A 207 -15.32 -13.31 1.47
C GLU A 207 -15.10 -12.80 2.89
N LYS A 208 -13.99 -13.19 3.49
CA LYS A 208 -13.56 -12.69 4.79
C LYS A 208 -12.47 -11.63 4.58
N ALA A 209 -12.57 -10.53 5.32
CA ALA A 209 -11.69 -9.38 5.24
C ALA A 209 -11.33 -8.85 6.63
N LEU A 210 -10.29 -8.03 6.69
CA LEU A 210 -9.88 -7.33 7.91
C LEU A 210 -10.13 -5.84 7.74
N ILE A 211 -10.95 -5.25 8.61
CA ILE A 211 -11.20 -3.81 8.63
C ILE A 211 -10.26 -3.17 9.64
N ARG A 212 -9.63 -2.05 9.27
CA ARG A 212 -8.91 -1.12 10.15
C ARG A 212 -9.77 0.12 10.40
N PRO A 213 -10.54 0.17 11.50
CA PRO A 213 -11.45 1.28 11.76
C PRO A 213 -10.73 2.62 11.80
N GLU A 214 -9.53 2.67 12.39
CA GLU A 214 -8.75 3.90 12.52
C GLU A 214 -8.30 4.47 11.17
N LEU A 215 -8.29 3.65 10.11
CA LEU A 215 -7.93 4.07 8.74
C LEU A 215 -9.16 4.19 7.82
N GLY A 216 -10.33 3.69 8.22
CA GLY A 216 -11.48 3.59 7.33
C GLY A 216 -11.28 2.60 6.17
N LEU A 217 -10.46 1.56 6.34
CA LEU A 217 -10.06 0.65 5.27
C LEU A 217 -10.46 -0.80 5.54
N GLU A 218 -10.85 -1.51 4.49
CA GLU A 218 -11.02 -2.96 4.48
C GLU A 218 -9.95 -3.61 3.59
N TYR A 219 -9.25 -4.58 4.18
CA TYR A 219 -8.17 -5.33 3.58
C TYR A 219 -8.70 -6.69 3.13
N HIS A 220 -8.64 -6.92 1.82
CA HIS A 220 -9.09 -8.17 1.22
C HIS A 220 -7.88 -9.06 0.94
N LEU A 221 -7.82 -10.19 1.63
CA LEU A 221 -6.70 -11.11 1.61
C LEU A 221 -7.06 -12.37 0.82
N GLU A 222 -6.04 -13.04 0.31
CA GLU A 222 -6.21 -14.41 -0.19
C GLU A 222 -6.79 -15.31 0.92
N PRO A 223 -7.75 -16.19 0.64
CA PRO A 223 -8.39 -17.04 1.66
C PRO A 223 -7.38 -17.80 2.52
N ARG A 224 -6.35 -18.40 1.88
CA ARG A 224 -5.28 -19.13 2.58
C ARG A 224 -4.47 -18.25 3.53
N GLN A 225 -4.19 -17.00 3.14
CA GLN A 225 -3.46 -16.07 4.01
C GLN A 225 -4.31 -15.72 5.22
N LEU A 226 -5.60 -15.44 5.03
CA LEU A 226 -6.47 -15.12 6.14
C LEU A 226 -6.66 -16.30 7.10
N GLU A 227 -6.79 -17.53 6.59
CA GLU A 227 -6.79 -18.73 7.44
C GLU A 227 -5.53 -18.82 8.30
N ALA A 228 -4.36 -18.53 7.71
CA ALA A 228 -3.10 -18.49 8.44
C ALA A 228 -3.08 -17.38 9.50
N LEU A 229 -3.75 -16.24 9.29
CA LEU A 229 -3.84 -15.14 10.26
C LEU A 229 -4.82 -15.40 11.41
N LEU A 230 -5.80 -16.27 11.21
CA LEU A 230 -6.77 -16.63 12.25
C LEU A 230 -6.33 -17.86 13.06
N GLY A 231 -5.31 -18.58 12.56
CA GLY A 231 -4.92 -19.88 13.08
C GLY A 231 -6.06 -20.90 12.97
N ASN A 232 -5.86 -22.08 13.57
CA ASN A 232 -6.89 -23.11 13.64
C ASN A 232 -8.10 -22.73 14.53
N ALA A 233 -8.13 -21.53 15.12
CA ALA A 233 -9.22 -21.05 15.97
C ALA A 233 -10.57 -20.96 15.23
N SER A 234 -10.56 -20.83 13.89
CA SER A 234 -11.79 -20.81 13.05
C SER A 234 -12.37 -22.20 12.71
N LYS A 235 -11.77 -23.32 13.16
CA LYS A 235 -12.27 -24.68 12.85
C LYS A 235 -13.25 -25.26 13.87
N LYS A 236 -13.70 -24.45 14.84
CA LYS A 236 -14.74 -24.84 15.80
C LYS A 236 -15.97 -23.98 15.58
N ASP A 237 -16.74 -24.31 14.55
CA ASP A 237 -18.19 -24.10 14.47
C ASP A 237 -18.76 -25.18 13.54
#